data_AF-A0A8T2MVA0-F1
#
_entry.id   AF-A0A8T2MVA0-F1
#
_cell.length_a   1.000
_cell.length_b   1.000
_cell.length_c   1.000
_cell.angle_alpha   90.00
_cell.angle_beta   90.00
_cell.angle_gamma   90.00
#
_symmetry.space_group_name_H-M   'P 1'
#
loop_
_entity.id
_entity.type
_entity.pdbx_description
1 polymer ?
#
loop_
_entity_poly.entity_id
_entity_poly.type
_entity_poly.pdbx_seq_one_letter_code
_entity_poly.pdbx_strand_id
1 'polypeptide(L)'
;HVWLGLRYSCALHFWFWVSGEEGQYQNWAPGKETGECGHRGAVESGGGQQWVSLPKTEKLNFICIKCGGEDVCNSPVKKKHVLRVELGTPSALNMNDPAVGEAILQQMTMKLAEDGITGVKLRWRKQPNGEIFHPKEEKEEEEEKEE
;
A
#
# COMPACT_ATOMS: atom_id res chain seq x y z
N HIS A 1 22.18 9.12 4.58
CA HIS A 1 20.77 8.93 4.21
C HIS A 1 19.90 9.92 4.96
N VAL A 2 18.75 10.29 4.40
CA VAL A 2 17.77 11.17 5.03
C VAL A 2 16.38 10.54 4.85
N TRP A 3 15.55 10.54 5.89
CA TRP A 3 14.20 9.98 5.83
C TRP A 3 13.31 10.77 4.87
N LEU A 4 12.54 10.01 4.08
CA LEU A 4 11.44 10.50 3.27
C LEU A 4 10.10 10.23 3.97
N GLY A 5 9.03 10.84 3.46
CA GLY A 5 7.66 10.53 3.85
C GLY A 5 7.14 9.19 3.34
N LEU A 6 8.01 8.24 2.98
CA LEU A 6 7.63 6.98 2.34
C LEU A 6 7.62 5.83 3.37
N ARG A 7 6.50 5.12 3.48
CA ARG A 7 6.30 4.01 4.43
C ARG A 7 5.84 2.75 3.72
N TYR A 8 6.26 1.60 4.22
CA TYR A 8 5.76 0.31 3.79
C TYR A 8 4.61 -0.12 4.70
N SER A 9 3.49 -0.55 4.11
CA SER A 9 2.39 -1.19 4.84
C SER A 9 2.60 -2.70 4.82
N CYS A 10 2.73 -3.29 6.00
CA CYS A 10 2.82 -4.75 6.17
C CYS A 10 1.51 -5.43 5.80
N ALA A 11 0.39 -4.81 6.18
CA ALA A 11 -0.92 -5.40 5.95
C ALA A 11 -1.24 -5.53 4.46
N LEU A 12 -0.74 -4.60 3.64
CA LEU A 12 -1.11 -4.46 2.24
C LEU A 12 0.05 -4.64 1.26
N HIS A 13 1.25 -4.90 1.78
CA HIS A 13 2.46 -5.19 1.02
C HIS A 13 2.84 -4.13 -0.03
N PHE A 14 2.61 -2.84 0.26
CA PHE A 14 2.96 -1.75 -0.66
C PHE A 14 3.53 -0.51 0.03
N TRP A 15 4.25 0.30 -0.75
CA TRP A 15 4.79 1.59 -0.32
C TRP A 15 3.79 2.73 -0.53
N PHE A 16 3.66 3.61 0.45
CA PHE A 16 2.80 4.78 0.38
C PHE A 16 3.49 6.02 0.94
N TRP A 17 3.17 7.18 0.37
CA TRP A 17 3.56 8.46 0.94
C TRP A 17 2.61 8.84 2.08
N VAL A 18 3.16 9.27 3.21
CA VAL A 18 2.38 9.74 4.38
C VAL A 18 1.59 11.01 4.09
N SER A 19 1.95 11.76 3.04
CA SER A 19 1.17 12.88 2.52
C SER A 19 -0.09 12.44 1.77
N GLY A 20 -0.24 11.15 1.45
CA GLY A 20 -1.30 10.63 0.59
C GLY A 20 -1.10 10.96 -0.89
N GLU A 21 0.09 11.39 -1.29
CA GLU A 21 0.41 11.63 -2.69
C GLU A 21 0.84 10.36 -3.40
N GLU A 22 0.38 10.20 -4.64
CA GLU A 22 0.89 9.17 -5.54
C GLU A 22 1.81 9.88 -6.53
N GLY A 23 3.10 9.55 -6.45
CA GLY A 23 4.06 9.97 -7.44
C GLY A 23 4.11 8.94 -8.55
N GLN A 24 3.91 9.36 -9.81
CA GLN A 24 4.37 8.56 -10.94
C GLN A 24 5.90 8.43 -10.97
N TYR A 25 6.58 9.39 -10.32
CA TYR A 25 8.02 9.35 -10.13
C TYR A 25 8.42 8.31 -9.08
N GLN A 26 9.33 7.42 -9.45
CA GLN A 26 10.01 6.50 -8.57
C GLN A 26 11.50 6.51 -8.87
N ASN A 27 12.34 6.49 -7.83
CA ASN A 27 13.80 6.48 -7.98
C ASN A 27 14.45 5.47 -7.03
N TRP A 28 13.86 4.28 -6.89
CA TRP A 28 14.41 3.21 -6.07
C TRP A 28 15.81 2.80 -6.55
N ALA A 29 16.70 2.53 -5.60
CA ALA A 29 17.93 1.81 -5.90
C ALA A 29 17.57 0.39 -6.40
N PRO A 30 18.30 -0.17 -7.37
CA PRO A 30 17.99 -1.50 -7.92
C PRO A 30 17.90 -2.57 -6.82
N GLY A 31 16.78 -3.32 -6.77
CA GLY A 31 16.56 -4.39 -5.80
C GLY A 31 16.21 -3.91 -4.39
N LYS A 32 15.93 -2.62 -4.20
CA LYS A 32 15.54 -2.01 -2.91
C LYS A 32 14.08 -1.56 -2.87
N GLU A 33 13.33 -1.86 -3.92
CA GLU A 33 11.89 -1.64 -4.03
C GLU A 33 11.07 -2.60 -3.15
N THR A 34 11.61 -3.78 -2.85
CA THR A 34 10.93 -4.77 -2.00
C THR A 34 10.90 -4.24 -0.57
N GLY A 35 9.71 -3.91 -0.09
CA GLY A 35 9.52 -3.43 1.27
C GLY A 35 9.54 -4.56 2.28
N GLU A 36 10.14 -4.28 3.43
CA GLU A 36 10.14 -5.16 4.58
C GLU A 36 9.34 -4.52 5.71
N CYS A 37 8.71 -5.36 6.52
CA CYS A 37 7.95 -4.90 7.65
C CYS A 37 8.80 -4.08 8.63
N GLY A 38 8.28 -2.92 9.02
CA GLY A 38 9.01 -2.02 9.91
C GLY A 38 10.11 -1.21 9.22
N HIS A 39 10.25 -1.26 7.90
CA HIS A 39 11.15 -0.37 7.16
C HIS A 39 10.45 0.93 6.75
N ARG A 40 11.27 1.95 6.47
CA ARG A 40 10.85 3.24 5.91
C ARG A 40 11.74 3.61 4.73
N GLY A 41 11.22 4.46 3.86
CA GLY A 41 11.97 4.95 2.71
C GLY A 41 12.88 6.10 3.12
N ALA A 42 14.14 6.02 2.71
CA ALA A 42 15.13 7.08 2.84
C ALA A 42 15.75 7.39 1.47
N VAL A 43 16.34 8.56 1.34
CA VAL A 43 17.16 8.91 0.18
C VAL A 43 18.64 8.88 0.55
N GLU A 44 19.47 8.42 -0.36
CA GLU A 44 20.93 8.49 -0.26
C GLU A 44 21.40 9.95 -0.29
N SER A 45 22.30 10.31 0.63
CA SER A 45 22.81 11.70 0.74
C SER A 45 23.99 11.98 -0.19
N GLY A 46 24.45 10.98 -0.94
CA GLY A 46 25.53 11.05 -1.92
C GLY A 46 25.26 10.06 -3.06
N GLY A 47 25.90 10.24 -4.21
CA GLY A 47 25.64 9.43 -5.41
C GLY A 47 24.38 9.85 -6.15
N GLY A 48 23.63 8.88 -6.70
CA GLY A 48 22.45 9.09 -7.55
C GLY A 48 21.17 9.52 -6.83
N GLN A 49 21.24 9.77 -5.50
CA GLN A 49 20.10 10.17 -4.66
C GLN A 49 18.93 9.19 -4.80
N GLN A 50 19.25 7.89 -4.81
CA GLN A 50 18.26 6.84 -4.96
C GLN A 50 17.55 6.56 -3.65
N TRP A 51 16.34 6.02 -3.75
CA TRP A 51 15.53 5.63 -2.60
C TRP A 51 15.92 4.25 -2.13
N VAL A 52 16.02 4.10 -0.81
CA VAL A 52 16.39 2.87 -0.14
C VAL A 52 15.42 2.58 0.99
N SER A 53 15.22 1.29 1.26
CA SER A 53 14.45 0.78 2.40
C SER A 53 15.38 0.55 3.58
N LEU A 54 15.14 1.23 4.70
CA LEU A 54 15.93 1.09 5.93
C LEU A 54 15.04 0.79 7.15
N PRO A 55 15.53 0.05 8.15
CA PRO A 55 14.79 -0.22 9.38
C PRO A 55 14.35 1.06 10.09
N LYS A 56 13.11 1.12 10.60
CA LYS A 56 12.59 2.30 11.33
C LYS A 56 13.38 2.65 12.61
N THR A 57 14.22 1.74 13.08
CA THR A 57 15.09 1.93 14.26
C THR A 57 16.29 2.82 13.97
N GLU A 58 16.62 3.03 12.69
CA GLU A 58 17.72 3.90 12.28
C GLU A 58 17.45 5.37 12.64
N LYS A 59 18.45 6.01 13.25
CA LYS A 59 18.40 7.43 13.60
C LYS A 59 19.01 8.26 12.48
N LEU A 60 18.14 8.81 11.62
CA LEU A 60 18.53 9.67 10.51
C LEU A 60 17.83 11.03 10.62
N ASN A 61 18.40 12.04 9.96
CA ASN A 61 17.70 13.30 9.69
C ASN A 61 16.49 13.04 8.78
N PHE A 62 15.53 13.97 8.75
CA PHE A 62 14.32 13.85 7.93
C PHE A 62 14.00 15.16 7.21
N ILE A 63 13.28 15.04 6.09
CA ILE A 63 12.78 16.20 5.33
C ILE A 63 11.30 16.36 5.62
N CYS A 64 10.90 17.59 5.99
CA CYS A 64 9.49 17.97 6.07
C CYS A 64 9.13 18.87 4.89
N ILE A 65 7.97 18.62 4.31
CA ILE A 65 7.36 19.50 3.31
C ILE A 65 6.19 20.19 4.01
N LYS A 66 6.24 21.51 4.08
CA LYS A 66 5.15 22.34 4.59
C LYS A 66 4.55 23.11 3.43
N CYS A 67 3.24 23.00 3.27
CA CYS A 67 2.51 23.84 2.33
C CYS A 67 2.35 25.23 2.94
N GLY A 68 2.92 26.24 2.27
CA GLY A 68 2.74 27.67 2.59
C GLY A 68 1.36 28.18 2.15
N GLY A 69 0.90 29.27 2.75
CA GLY A 69 -0.46 29.81 2.56
C GLY A 69 -0.84 30.21 1.13
N GLU A 70 -2.16 30.29 0.95
CA GLU A 70 -3.01 30.68 -0.22
C GLU A 70 -2.74 30.04 -1.60
N ASP A 71 -1.61 29.39 -1.84
CA ASP A 71 -1.36 28.53 -3.01
C ASP A 71 -1.04 27.07 -2.60
N VAL A 72 -2.11 26.37 -2.24
CA VAL A 72 -2.45 24.95 -2.49
C VAL A 72 -1.33 24.01 -3.00
N CYS A 73 -0.72 23.17 -2.15
CA CYS A 73 0.00 21.97 -2.64
C CYS A 73 -0.93 20.82 -3.07
N ASN A 74 -2.21 20.88 -2.74
CA ASN A 74 -3.22 19.91 -3.14
C ASN A 74 -4.55 20.52 -2.69
N SER A 75 -5.39 20.95 -3.62
CA SER A 75 -6.81 20.97 -3.32
C SER A 75 -7.14 19.53 -2.92
N PRO A 76 -8.02 19.22 -1.95
CA PRO A 76 -8.32 17.85 -1.59
C PRO A 76 -9.05 17.17 -2.76
N VAL A 77 -8.29 16.84 -3.81
CA VAL A 77 -8.66 15.84 -4.78
C VAL A 77 -8.78 14.60 -3.92
N LYS A 78 -10.01 14.11 -3.76
CA LYS A 78 -10.27 12.86 -3.08
C LYS A 78 -9.56 11.76 -3.88
N LYS A 79 -8.29 11.50 -3.58
CA LYS A 79 -7.47 10.48 -4.24
C LYS A 79 -8.03 9.12 -3.85
N LYS A 80 -8.32 8.29 -4.86
CA LYS A 80 -8.90 6.96 -4.69
C LYS A 80 -7.84 5.94 -5.06
N HIS A 81 -7.30 5.24 -4.07
CA HIS A 81 -6.46 4.08 -4.32
C HIS A 81 -7.33 2.82 -4.42
N VAL A 82 -7.00 1.95 -5.35
CA VAL A 82 -7.66 0.64 -5.51
C VAL A 82 -6.69 -0.41 -4.99
N LEU A 83 -7.08 -1.07 -3.90
CA LEU A 83 -6.34 -2.19 -3.33
C LEU A 83 -6.99 -3.49 -3.80
N ARG A 84 -6.18 -4.41 -4.34
CA ARG A 84 -6.64 -5.76 -4.64
C ARG A 84 -6.39 -6.63 -3.43
N VAL A 85 -7.42 -7.31 -2.94
CA VAL A 85 -7.35 -8.16 -1.76
C VAL A 85 -7.56 -9.61 -2.18
N GLU A 86 -6.70 -10.49 -1.70
CA GLU A 86 -6.87 -11.94 -1.77
C GLU A 86 -7.17 -12.45 -0.36
N LEU A 87 -8.17 -13.32 -0.23
CA LEU A 87 -8.63 -13.85 1.06
C LEU A 87 -8.63 -15.37 0.97
N GLY A 88 -8.02 -16.02 1.95
CA GLY A 88 -8.15 -17.46 2.15
C GLY A 88 -9.37 -17.74 3.01
N THR A 89 -10.40 -18.39 2.44
CA THR A 89 -11.61 -18.75 3.19
C THR A 89 -11.90 -20.23 3.08
N PRO A 90 -12.43 -20.88 4.15
CA PRO A 90 -13.02 -22.21 4.03
C PRO A 90 -14.23 -22.15 3.09
N SER A 91 -14.43 -23.19 2.28
CA SER A 91 -15.34 -23.25 1.12
C SER A 91 -16.84 -22.99 1.41
N ALA A 92 -17.22 -22.86 2.69
CA ALA A 92 -18.61 -22.69 3.13
C ALA A 92 -19.04 -21.23 3.36
N LEU A 93 -18.11 -20.27 3.32
CA LEU A 93 -18.44 -18.86 3.55
C LEU A 93 -18.78 -18.14 2.25
N ASN A 94 -19.97 -17.56 2.17
CA ASN A 94 -20.33 -16.68 1.05
C ASN A 94 -19.67 -15.30 1.25
N MET A 95 -18.60 -15.05 0.48
CA MET A 95 -17.84 -13.80 0.55
C MET A 95 -18.61 -12.57 0.02
N ASN A 96 -19.66 -12.78 -0.78
CA ASN A 96 -20.50 -11.71 -1.31
C ASN A 96 -21.67 -11.36 -0.38
N ASP A 97 -21.77 -11.99 0.81
CA ASP A 97 -22.71 -11.59 1.85
C ASP A 97 -22.39 -10.17 2.37
N PRO A 98 -23.39 -9.26 2.49
CA PRO A 98 -23.17 -7.89 2.94
C PRO A 98 -22.49 -7.79 4.31
N ALA A 99 -22.84 -8.64 5.27
CA ALA A 99 -22.27 -8.62 6.61
C ALA A 99 -20.80 -9.08 6.59
N VAL A 100 -20.47 -10.06 5.76
CA VAL A 100 -19.07 -10.50 5.55
C VAL A 100 -18.26 -9.38 4.92
N GLY A 101 -18.78 -8.74 3.87
CA GLY A 101 -18.13 -7.61 3.23
C GLY A 101 -17.89 -6.42 4.17
N GLU A 102 -18.84 -6.11 5.06
CA GLU A 102 -18.69 -5.06 6.08
C GLU A 102 -17.63 -5.42 7.13
N ALA A 103 -17.64 -6.66 7.63
CA ALA A 103 -16.64 -7.13 8.59
C ALA A 103 -15.22 -7.05 8.02
N ILE A 104 -15.03 -7.39 6.74
CA ILE A 104 -13.74 -7.27 6.07
C ILE A 104 -13.31 -5.79 5.97
N LEU A 105 -14.20 -4.87 5.59
CA LEU A 105 -13.87 -3.44 5.55
C LEU A 105 -13.49 -2.90 6.93
N GLN A 106 -14.19 -3.32 7.99
CA GLN A 106 -13.84 -2.95 9.36
C GLN A 106 -12.45 -3.46 9.73
N GLN A 107 -12.18 -4.75 9.50
CA GLN A 107 -10.87 -5.34 9.78
C GLN A 107 -9.74 -4.65 9.01
N MET A 108 -9.96 -4.33 7.73
CA MET A 108 -8.99 -3.64 6.89
C MET A 108 -8.74 -2.21 7.37
N THR A 109 -9.79 -1.51 7.80
CA THR A 109 -9.67 -0.16 8.39
C THR A 109 -8.81 -0.19 9.66
N MET A 110 -8.98 -1.20 10.51
CA MET A 110 -8.17 -1.35 11.72
C MET A 110 -6.70 -1.59 11.39
N LYS A 111 -6.39 -2.53 10.48
CA LYS A 111 -5.01 -2.81 10.05
C LYS A 111 -4.33 -1.60 9.41
N LEU A 112 -5.07 -0.83 8.61
CA LEU A 112 -4.59 0.42 8.04
C LEU A 112 -4.23 1.44 9.13
N ALA A 113 -5.07 1.56 10.16
CA ALA A 113 -4.83 2.47 11.27
C ALA A 113 -3.59 2.06 12.09
N GLU A 114 -3.34 0.77 12.29
CA GLU A 114 -2.13 0.24 12.94
C GLU A 114 -0.84 0.62 12.18
N ASP A 115 -0.88 0.62 10.85
CA ASP A 115 0.22 1.08 9.99
C ASP A 115 0.35 2.63 9.95
N GLY A 116 -0.57 3.35 10.62
CA GLY A 116 -0.61 4.81 10.70
C GLY A 116 -1.37 5.48 9.55
N ILE A 117 -2.08 4.70 8.73
CA ILE A 117 -2.94 5.20 7.66
C ILE A 117 -4.33 5.51 8.26
N THR A 118 -4.52 6.77 8.66
CA THR A 118 -5.76 7.23 9.31
C THR A 118 -6.53 8.21 8.42
N GLY A 119 -7.82 8.44 8.71
CA GLY A 119 -8.66 9.38 7.94
C GLY A 119 -9.11 8.86 6.57
N VAL A 120 -8.94 7.57 6.29
CA VAL A 120 -9.37 6.93 5.05
C VAL A 120 -10.80 6.40 5.15
N LYS A 121 -11.57 6.55 4.06
CA LYS A 121 -12.90 5.93 3.91
C LYS A 121 -12.83 4.81 2.88
N LEU A 122 -12.88 3.56 3.35
CA LEU A 122 -12.91 2.39 2.48
C LEU A 122 -14.31 2.14 1.90
N ARG A 123 -14.35 1.56 0.71
CA ARG A 123 -15.58 1.04 0.08
C ARG A 123 -15.24 -0.06 -0.92
N TRP A 124 -16.15 -1.01 -1.09
CA TRP A 124 -16.04 -2.00 -2.15
C TRP A 124 -16.24 -1.39 -3.53
N ARG A 125 -15.48 -1.89 -4.50
CA ARG A 125 -15.75 -1.66 -5.93
C ARG A 125 -16.59 -2.82 -6.43
N LYS A 126 -17.85 -2.55 -6.78
CA LYS A 126 -18.71 -3.53 -7.44
C LYS A 126 -18.32 -3.63 -8.91
N GLN A 127 -18.23 -4.85 -9.42
CA GLN A 127 -18.07 -5.11 -10.86
C GLN A 127 -19.42 -4.99 -11.58
N PRO A 128 -19.46 -4.94 -12.92
CA PRO A 128 -20.71 -4.85 -13.68
C PRO A 128 -21.70 -5.98 -13.39
N ASN A 129 -21.21 -7.16 -12.99
CA ASN A 129 -22.02 -8.29 -12.55
C ASN A 129 -22.62 -8.14 -11.13
N GLY A 130 -22.32 -7.03 -10.44
CA GLY A 130 -22.82 -6.75 -9.08
C GLY A 130 -22.02 -7.40 -7.95
N GLU A 131 -21.10 -8.30 -8.26
CA GLU A 131 -20.27 -9.02 -7.30
C GLU A 131 -19.00 -8.24 -6.94
N ILE A 132 -18.44 -8.59 -5.78
CA ILE A 132 -17.21 -7.97 -5.25
C ILE A 132 -16.06 -8.96 -5.31
N PHE A 133 -16.30 -10.21 -4.89
CA PHE A 133 -15.29 -11.26 -4.85
C PHE A 133 -15.56 -12.31 -5.91
N HIS A 134 -14.47 -12.72 -6.57
CA HIS A 134 -14.45 -13.79 -7.56
C HIS A 134 -13.53 -14.90 -7.06
N PRO A 135 -13.93 -16.18 -7.17
CA PRO A 135 -13.03 -17.29 -6.94
C PRO A 135 -11.80 -17.16 -7.82
N LYS A 136 -10.62 -17.41 -7.26
CA LYS A 136 -9.38 -17.48 -8.04
C LYS A 136 -9.41 -18.83 -8.77
N GLU A 137 -9.42 -18.81 -10.09
CA GLU A 137 -9.20 -20.03 -10.87
C GLU A 137 -7.78 -20.53 -10.59
N GLU A 138 -7.66 -21.78 -10.13
CA GLU A 138 -6.38 -22.46 -10.04
C GLU A 138 -5.89 -22.70 -11.46
N LYS A 139 -4.79 -22.06 -11.85
CA LYS A 139 -4.07 -22.47 -13.06
C LYS A 139 -3.32 -23.74 -12.70
N GLU A 140 -3.66 -24.85 -13.37
CA GLU A 140 -2.79 -26.03 -13.38
C GLU A 140 -1.43 -25.60 -13.95
N GLU A 141 -0.40 -25.63 -13.10
CA GLU A 141 0.98 -25.52 -13.57
C GLU A 141 1.31 -26.80 -14.34
N GLU A 142 1.42 -26.72 -15.66
CA GLU A 142 2.10 -27.75 -16.45
C GLU A 142 3.56 -27.79 -15.98
N GLU A 143 3.94 -28.89 -15.30
CA GLU A 143 5.33 -29.28 -15.08
C GLU A 143 6.02 -29.44 -16.45
N GLU A 144 6.67 -28.39 -16.94
CA GLU A 144 7.65 -28.51 -18.00
C GLU A 144 8.93 -29.11 -17.37
N LYS A 145 9.01 -30.44 -17.41
CA LYS A 145 10.28 -31.17 -17.28
C LYS A 145 11.13 -30.83 -18.50
N GLU A 146 12.19 -30.06 -18.32
CA GLU A 146 13.32 -30.07 -19.25
C GLU A 146 14.41 -31.03 -18.77
N GLU A 147 14.92 -31.74 -19.78
CA GLU A 147 15.76 -32.93 -19.81
C GLU A 147 17.27 -32.61 -19.67
#